data_AF-A0A497NVD7-F1
#
_entry.id   AF-A0A497NVD7-F1
#
_cell.length_a   1.000
_cell.length_b   1.000
_cell.length_c   1.000
_cell.angle_alpha   90.00
_cell.angle_beta   90.00
_cell.angle_gamma   90.00
#
_symmetry.space_group_name_H-M   'P 1'
#
loop_
_entity.id
_entity.type
_entity.pdbx_description
1 polymer ?
#
loop_
_entity_poly.entity_id
_entity_poly.type
_entity_poly.pdbx_seq_one_letter_code
_entity_poly.pdbx_strand_id
1 'polypeptide(L)'
;MYEVIVSAAPDLIKATVSLFIIVDPLGNLPILVSLTENMDREERKRTFQVATATGIILLLFFALLGEQILILFRISLQSFMIAGGILLLLIAMRMLLTGSWNGGKVSQESVGVVPIAIPLLVGPGAITTTILNIRLFGVAVTVASVLIVFFIVWLTLRFIDQIHSLLGRSGSLIISRVMALI
;
A
#
# COMPACT_ATOMS: atom_id res chain seq x y z
N MET A 1 30.89 4.62 15.60
CA MET A 1 30.41 3.27 15.23
C MET A 1 29.44 2.70 16.27
N TYR A 2 29.70 2.83 17.58
CA TYR A 2 28.76 2.41 18.63
C TYR A 2 27.45 3.21 18.64
N GLU A 3 27.50 4.54 18.51
CA GLU A 3 26.28 5.38 18.47
C GLU A 3 25.36 5.08 17.27
N VAL A 4 25.94 4.72 16.12
CA VAL A 4 25.18 4.35 14.90
C VAL A 4 24.41 3.04 15.09
N ILE A 5 24.96 2.08 15.85
CA ILE A 5 24.30 0.80 16.12
C ILE A 5 23.23 0.97 17.21
N VAL A 6 23.48 1.83 18.21
CA VAL A 6 22.53 2.09 19.31
C VAL A 6 21.29 2.87 18.83
N SER A 7 21.41 3.74 17.82
CA SER A 7 20.26 4.47 17.25
C SER A 7 19.49 3.69 16.17
N ALA A 8 20.09 2.68 15.53
CA ALA A 8 19.51 1.99 14.38
C ALA A 8 18.22 1.21 14.69
N ALA A 9 18.12 0.57 15.86
CA ALA A 9 16.94 -0.22 16.22
C ALA A 9 15.69 0.67 16.47
N PRO A 10 15.76 1.75 17.26
CA PRO A 10 14.66 2.71 17.38
C PRO A 10 14.23 3.32 16.04
N ASP A 11 15.18 3.67 15.17
CA ASP A 11 14.89 4.31 13.90
C ASP A 11 14.23 3.34 12.91
N LEU A 12 14.67 2.08 12.88
CA LEU A 12 14.01 1.03 12.10
C LEU A 12 12.57 0.80 12.55
N ILE A 13 12.33 0.75 13.87
CA ILE A 13 10.98 0.61 14.40
C ILE A 13 10.11 1.80 13.97
N LYS A 14 10.59 3.04 14.13
CA LYS A 14 9.85 4.24 13.72
C LYS A 14 9.53 4.24 12.22
N ALA A 15 10.53 3.95 11.38
CA ALA A 15 10.36 3.92 9.92
C ALA A 15 9.41 2.80 9.46
N THR A 16 9.46 1.65 10.14
CA THR A 16 8.57 0.51 9.86
C THR A 16 7.15 0.80 10.30
N VAL A 17 6.97 1.32 11.51
CA VAL A 17 5.65 1.67 12.05
C VAL A 17 5.00 2.78 11.23
N SER A 18 5.74 3.83 10.86
CA SER A 18 5.20 4.92 10.04
C SER A 18 4.70 4.40 8.69
N LEU A 19 5.50 3.57 8.01
CA LEU A 19 5.12 3.00 6.71
C LEU A 19 4.00 1.96 6.85
N PHE A 20 4.01 1.13 7.90
CA PHE A 20 2.97 0.13 8.17
C PHE A 20 1.59 0.78 8.36
N ILE A 21 1.52 1.85 9.16
CA ILE A 21 0.27 2.59 9.39
C ILE A 21 -0.28 3.17 8.08
N ILE A 22 0.60 3.65 7.20
CA ILE A 22 0.20 4.29 5.95
C ILE A 22 -0.20 3.26 4.87
N VAL A 23 0.50 2.14 4.78
CA VAL A 23 0.18 1.05 3.83
C VAL A 23 -1.09 0.30 4.27
N ASP A 24 -1.31 0.20 5.58
CA ASP A 24 -2.48 -0.39 6.23
C ASP A 24 -2.96 -1.71 5.58
N PRO A 25 -2.10 -2.76 5.54
CA PRO A 25 -2.48 -4.01 4.89
C PRO A 25 -3.70 -4.68 5.55
N LEU A 26 -3.96 -4.40 6.83
CA LEU A 26 -5.07 -4.98 7.59
C LEU A 26 -6.38 -4.22 7.37
N GLY A 27 -6.37 -2.88 7.38
CA GLY A 27 -7.57 -2.08 7.09
C GLY A 27 -8.01 -2.19 5.64
N ASN A 28 -7.09 -2.47 4.72
CA ASN A 28 -7.39 -2.69 3.30
C ASN A 28 -8.04 -4.05 2.98
N LEU A 29 -8.15 -4.97 3.95
CA LEU A 29 -8.68 -6.33 3.70
C LEU A 29 -10.04 -6.40 3.00
N PRO A 30 -11.08 -5.65 3.39
CA PRO A 30 -12.39 -5.72 2.74
C PRO A 30 -12.33 -5.34 1.27
N ILE A 31 -11.53 -4.33 0.94
CA ILE A 31 -11.32 -3.86 -0.43
C ILE A 31 -10.57 -4.94 -1.23
N LEU A 32 -9.51 -5.51 -0.65
CA LEU A 32 -8.72 -6.57 -1.28
C LEU A 32 -9.54 -7.84 -1.55
N VAL A 33 -10.43 -8.22 -0.63
CA VAL A 33 -11.36 -9.34 -0.82
C VAL A 33 -12.36 -9.02 -1.93
N SER A 34 -12.99 -7.85 -1.91
CA SER A 34 -13.94 -7.44 -2.96
C SER A 34 -13.30 -7.39 -4.35
N LEU A 35 -12.07 -6.89 -4.47
CA LEU A 35 -11.34 -6.82 -5.74
C LEU A 35 -10.96 -8.21 -6.30
N THR A 36 -10.98 -9.25 -5.46
CA THR A 36 -10.56 -10.60 -5.83
C THR A 36 -11.66 -11.65 -5.65
N GLU A 37 -12.90 -11.22 -5.41
CA GLU A 37 -14.03 -12.11 -5.08
C GLU A 37 -14.41 -13.06 -6.24
N ASN A 38 -14.16 -12.64 -7.48
CA ASN A 38 -14.49 -13.38 -8.70
C ASN A 38 -13.31 -14.18 -9.27
N MET A 39 -12.17 -14.24 -8.56
CA MET A 39 -10.97 -14.96 -9.00
C MET A 39 -10.90 -16.36 -8.36
N ASP A 40 -10.32 -17.32 -9.07
CA ASP A 40 -9.98 -18.60 -8.45
C ASP A 40 -8.80 -18.47 -7.47
N ARG A 41 -8.48 -19.55 -6.74
CA ARG A 41 -7.42 -19.53 -5.72
C ARG A 41 -6.03 -19.25 -6.29
N GLU A 42 -5.70 -19.79 -7.46
CA GLU A 42 -4.38 -19.63 -8.08
C GLU A 42 -4.26 -18.25 -8.74
N GLU A 43 -5.32 -17.78 -9.40
CA GLU A 43 -5.42 -16.44 -9.98
C GLU A 43 -5.26 -15.36 -8.91
N ARG A 44 -5.97 -15.51 -7.79
CA ARG A 44 -5.89 -14.57 -6.67
C ARG A 44 -4.50 -14.57 -6.02
N LYS A 45 -3.89 -15.75 -5.85
CA LYS A 45 -2.52 -15.88 -5.33
C LYS A 45 -1.51 -15.19 -6.24
N ARG A 46 -1.60 -15.38 -7.56
CA ARG A 46 -0.76 -14.69 -8.55
C ARG A 46 -0.97 -13.17 -8.49
N THR A 47 -2.21 -12.74 -8.38
CA THR A 47 -2.59 -11.32 -8.26
C THR A 47 -1.93 -10.67 -7.04
N PHE A 48 -1.97 -11.32 -5.87
CA PHE A 48 -1.31 -10.82 -4.66
C PHE A 48 0.22 -10.87 -4.72
N GLN A 49 0.81 -11.85 -5.39
CA GLN A 49 2.25 -11.88 -5.65
C GLN A 49 2.68 -10.71 -6.53
N VAL A 50 1.96 -10.46 -7.63
CA VAL A 50 2.19 -9.30 -8.51
C VAL A 50 2.03 -8.01 -7.73
N ALA A 51 0.98 -7.88 -6.91
CA ALA A 51 0.77 -6.69 -6.09
C ALA A 51 1.90 -6.41 -5.11
N THR A 52 2.33 -7.45 -4.38
CA THR A 52 3.43 -7.35 -3.41
C THR A 52 4.73 -6.97 -4.11
N ALA A 53 5.08 -7.67 -5.20
CA ALA A 53 6.31 -7.41 -5.96
C ALA A 53 6.32 -5.99 -6.54
N THR A 54 5.20 -5.57 -7.13
CA THR A 54 5.02 -4.23 -7.68
C THR A 54 5.20 -3.16 -6.60
N GLY A 55 4.60 -3.37 -5.43
CA GLY A 55 4.71 -2.40 -4.35
C GLY A 55 6.12 -2.28 -3.77
N ILE A 56 6.85 -3.40 -3.62
CA ILE A 56 8.28 -3.37 -3.25
C ILE A 56 9.08 -2.58 -4.28
N ILE A 57 8.94 -2.91 -5.56
CA ILE A 57 9.70 -2.28 -6.65
C ILE A 57 9.44 -0.77 -6.66
N LEU A 58 8.17 -0.36 -6.55
CA LEU A 58 7.79 1.05 -6.56
C LEU A 58 8.30 1.81 -5.35
N LEU A 59 8.13 1.28 -4.14
CA LEU A 59 8.63 1.98 -2.96
C LEU A 59 10.14 2.06 -2.93
N LEU A 60 10.87 1.02 -3.35
CA LEU A 60 12.32 1.10 -3.48
C LEU A 60 12.74 2.09 -4.55
N PHE A 61 12.04 2.13 -5.68
CA PHE A 61 12.26 3.13 -6.73
C PHE A 61 12.08 4.56 -6.18
N PHE A 62 10.97 4.85 -5.51
CA PHE A 62 10.71 6.16 -4.93
C PHE A 62 11.58 6.49 -3.71
N ALA A 63 12.02 5.49 -2.95
CA ALA A 63 13.00 5.68 -1.89
C ALA A 63 14.30 6.25 -2.45
N LEU A 64 14.78 5.70 -3.58
CA LEU A 64 16.07 6.07 -4.14
C LEU A 64 16.01 7.28 -5.07
N LEU A 65 14.90 7.45 -5.80
CA LEU A 65 14.77 8.43 -6.88
C LEU A 65 13.67 9.47 -6.64
N GLY A 66 12.80 9.27 -5.65
CA GLY A 66 11.59 10.08 -5.48
C GLY A 66 11.89 11.55 -5.21
N GLU A 67 12.90 11.84 -4.40
CA GLU A 67 13.31 13.22 -4.13
C GLU A 67 13.83 13.93 -5.39
N GLN A 68 14.66 13.25 -6.18
CA GLN A 68 15.22 13.78 -7.42
C GLN A 68 14.13 14.02 -8.46
N ILE A 69 13.15 13.12 -8.55
CA ILE A 69 11.96 13.28 -9.40
C ILE A 69 11.20 14.54 -8.99
N LEU A 70 10.89 14.71 -7.71
CA LEU A 70 10.16 15.89 -7.22
C LEU A 70 10.90 17.20 -7.52
N ILE A 71 12.23 17.23 -7.32
CA ILE A 71 13.08 18.38 -7.64
C ILE A 71 13.08 18.67 -9.16
N LEU A 72 13.20 17.64 -10.00
CA LEU A 72 13.19 17.78 -11.45
C LEU A 72 11.90 18.44 -11.95
N PHE A 73 10.76 18.01 -11.42
CA PHE A 73 9.45 18.58 -11.76
C PHE A 73 9.13 19.87 -10.99
N ARG A 74 10.02 20.33 -10.09
CA ARG A 74 9.79 21.47 -9.18
C ARG A 74 8.51 21.34 -8.37
N ILE A 75 8.20 20.12 -7.94
CA ILE A 75 7.03 19.80 -7.13
C ILE A 75 7.47 19.68 -5.67
N SER A 76 6.77 20.36 -4.76
CA SER A 76 7.00 20.16 -3.32
C SER A 76 6.40 18.83 -2.87
N LEU A 77 6.98 18.23 -1.82
CA LEU A 77 6.44 17.00 -1.23
C LEU A 77 4.97 17.19 -0.79
N GLN A 78 4.64 18.38 -0.27
CA GLN A 78 3.28 18.75 0.12
C GLN A 78 2.33 18.80 -1.08
N SER A 79 2.76 19.39 -2.20
CA SER A 79 1.98 19.43 -3.44
C SER A 79 1.71 18.03 -3.99
N PHE A 80 2.69 17.13 -3.92
CA PHE A 80 2.53 15.74 -4.33
C PHE A 80 1.50 15.00 -3.45
N MET A 81 1.55 15.20 -2.13
CA MET A 81 0.55 14.64 -1.21
C MET A 81 -0.87 15.14 -1.50
N ILE A 82 -1.03 16.44 -1.74
CA ILE A 82 -2.34 17.04 -2.05
C ILE A 82 -2.88 16.47 -3.37
N ALA A 83 -2.08 16.47 -4.43
CA ALA A 83 -2.50 15.97 -5.74
C ALA A 83 -2.85 14.47 -5.69
N GLY A 84 -2.02 13.67 -5.02
CA GLY A 84 -2.27 12.25 -4.84
C GLY A 84 -3.51 11.97 -3.97
N GLY A 85 -3.71 12.74 -2.90
CA GLY A 85 -4.92 12.64 -2.07
C GLY A 85 -6.19 12.96 -2.85
N ILE A 86 -6.16 13.98 -3.71
CA ILE A 86 -7.25 14.30 -4.62
C ILE A 86 -7.49 13.14 -5.60
N LEU A 87 -6.44 12.54 -6.17
CA LEU A 87 -6.57 11.38 -7.05
C LEU A 87 -7.24 10.19 -6.33
N LEU A 88 -6.81 9.89 -5.10
CA LEU A 88 -7.41 8.84 -4.28
C LEU A 88 -8.88 9.11 -3.98
N LEU A 89 -9.24 10.35 -3.62
CA LEU A 89 -10.63 10.76 -3.41
C LEU A 89 -11.47 10.53 -4.67
N LEU A 90 -10.97 10.91 -5.84
CA LEU A 90 -11.67 10.69 -7.10
C LEU A 90 -11.88 9.20 -7.41
N ILE A 91 -10.88 8.36 -7.12
CA ILE A 91 -10.97 6.90 -7.29
C ILE A 91 -12.02 6.32 -6.34
N ALA A 92 -11.98 6.70 -5.06
CA ALA A 92 -12.93 6.26 -4.06
C ALA A 92 -14.36 6.65 -4.44
N MET A 93 -14.60 7.93 -4.79
CA MET A 93 -15.92 8.39 -5.25
C MET A 93 -16.41 7.60 -6.48
N ARG A 94 -15.51 7.33 -7.45
CA ARG A 94 -15.88 6.51 -8.61
C ARG A 94 -16.33 5.12 -8.18
N MET A 95 -15.58 4.46 -7.31
CA MET A 95 -15.94 3.12 -6.81
C MET A 95 -17.27 3.10 -6.05
N LEU A 96 -17.53 4.13 -5.22
CA LEU A 96 -18.80 4.28 -4.51
C LEU A 96 -19.99 4.42 -5.47
N LEU A 97 -19.83 5.20 -6.54
CA LEU A 97 -20.90 5.46 -7.51
C LEU A 97 -21.14 4.29 -8.47
N THR A 98 -20.09 3.57 -8.87
CA THR A 98 -20.19 2.47 -9.85
C THR A 98 -20.32 1.09 -9.23
N GLY A 99 -20.11 0.94 -7.92
CA GLY A 99 -20.16 -0.34 -7.20
C GLY A 99 -19.04 -1.32 -7.55
N SER A 100 -18.19 -1.02 -8.53
CA SER A 100 -17.03 -1.82 -8.92
C SER A 100 -15.97 -0.98 -9.63
N TRP A 101 -14.74 -1.49 -9.64
CA TRP A 101 -13.67 -0.96 -10.50
C TRP A 101 -13.87 -1.41 -11.96
N ASN A 102 -14.57 -0.59 -12.75
CA ASN A 102 -14.69 -0.80 -14.20
C ASN A 102 -13.48 -0.22 -14.94
N GLY A 103 -12.35 -0.95 -14.88
CA GLY A 103 -11.10 -0.63 -15.56
C GLY A 103 -10.94 -1.29 -16.93
N GLY A 104 -11.99 -1.46 -17.74
CA GLY A 104 -11.89 -2.23 -18.99
C GLY A 104 -11.69 -3.74 -18.75
N LYS A 105 -11.41 -4.53 -19.79
CA LYS A 105 -11.10 -5.97 -19.63
C LYS A 105 -9.72 -6.12 -18.97
N VAL A 106 -9.68 -6.05 -17.64
CA VAL A 106 -8.45 -6.09 -16.84
C VAL A 106 -7.96 -7.53 -16.75
N SER A 107 -6.76 -7.82 -17.26
CA SER A 107 -6.08 -9.09 -16.99
C SER A 107 -5.80 -9.23 -15.49
N GLN A 108 -5.62 -10.45 -14.97
CA GLN A 108 -5.32 -10.66 -13.54
C GLN A 108 -4.07 -9.89 -13.07
N GLU A 109 -3.03 -9.83 -13.92
CA GLU A 109 -1.82 -9.06 -13.63
C GLU A 109 -2.12 -7.56 -13.53
N SER A 110 -3.05 -7.08 -14.36
CA SER A 110 -3.48 -5.68 -14.33
C SER A 110 -4.21 -5.34 -13.02
N VAL A 111 -4.97 -6.26 -12.39
CA VAL A 111 -5.61 -6.05 -11.06
C VAL A 111 -4.56 -5.96 -9.94
N GLY A 112 -3.54 -6.83 -9.99
CA GLY A 112 -2.44 -6.82 -9.02
C GLY A 112 -1.66 -5.52 -9.05
N VAL A 113 -1.42 -4.97 -10.24
CA VAL A 113 -0.77 -3.66 -10.41
C VAL A 113 -1.72 -2.51 -10.09
N VAL A 114 -2.95 -2.52 -10.63
CA VAL A 114 -3.98 -1.49 -10.42
C VAL A 114 -5.36 -2.13 -10.18
N PRO A 115 -6.06 -1.85 -9.06
CA PRO A 115 -5.76 -0.81 -8.08
C PRO A 115 -4.94 -1.28 -6.86
N ILE A 116 -4.56 -2.58 -6.77
CA ILE A 116 -4.03 -3.16 -5.53
C ILE A 116 -2.65 -2.59 -5.19
N ALA A 117 -1.64 -2.76 -6.05
CA ALA A 117 -0.33 -2.15 -5.76
C ALA A 117 -0.42 -0.63 -5.85
N ILE A 118 -0.98 -0.10 -6.94
CA ILE A 118 -1.20 1.33 -7.15
C ILE A 118 -2.70 1.59 -7.32
N PRO A 119 -3.32 2.48 -6.55
CA PRO A 119 -2.74 3.32 -5.51
C PRO A 119 -2.98 2.80 -4.09
N LEU A 120 -3.58 1.62 -3.91
CA LEU A 120 -4.06 1.16 -2.61
C LEU A 120 -2.91 0.89 -1.61
N LEU A 121 -1.95 0.03 -1.97
CA LEU A 121 -0.79 -0.25 -1.12
C LEU A 121 0.32 0.81 -1.26
N VAL A 122 0.58 1.25 -2.49
CA VAL A 122 1.60 2.25 -2.82
C VAL A 122 0.91 3.51 -3.32
N GLY A 123 0.25 4.16 -2.37
CA GLY A 123 -0.33 5.47 -2.56
C GLY A 123 0.67 6.61 -2.41
N PRO A 124 0.24 7.85 -2.67
CA PRO A 124 1.03 9.06 -2.43
C PRO A 124 1.55 9.17 -1.00
N GLY A 125 0.76 8.74 -0.01
CA GLY A 125 1.20 8.72 1.39
C GLY A 125 2.35 7.75 1.65
N ALA A 126 2.32 6.55 1.06
CA ALA A 126 3.39 5.57 1.22
C ALA A 126 4.67 6.05 0.53
N ILE A 127 4.54 6.65 -0.65
CA ILE A 127 5.65 7.27 -1.40
C ILE A 127 6.29 8.40 -0.57
N THR A 128 5.49 9.34 -0.07
CA THR A 128 6.02 10.49 0.68
C THR A 128 6.63 10.07 2.01
N THR A 129 6.01 9.11 2.71
CA THR A 129 6.55 8.52 3.93
C THR A 129 7.90 7.86 3.67
N THR A 130 8.04 7.16 2.55
CA THR A 130 9.31 6.53 2.16
C THR A 130 10.38 7.57 1.87
N ILE A 131 10.05 8.64 1.12
CA ILE A 131 10.98 9.76 0.87
C ILE A 131 11.40 10.44 2.20
N LEU A 132 10.46 10.64 3.13
CA LEU A 132 10.76 11.21 4.44
C LEU A 132 11.64 10.30 5.29
N ASN A 133 11.38 8.99 5.29
CA ASN A 133 12.19 8.02 6.02
C ASN A 133 13.65 8.05 5.55
N ILE A 134 13.92 8.26 4.24
CA ILE A 134 15.28 8.43 3.74
C ILE A 134 15.97 9.64 4.37
N ARG A 135 15.28 10.77 4.48
CA ARG A 135 15.83 12.00 5.06
C ARG A 135 16.06 11.88 6.57
N LEU A 136 15.19 11.17 7.27
CA LEU A 136 15.20 11.08 8.73
C LEU A 136 16.09 9.96 9.25
N PHE A 137 16.09 8.81 8.57
CA PHE A 137 16.68 7.56 9.06
C PHE A 137 17.72 6.95 8.10
N GLY A 138 17.84 7.52 6.89
CA GLY A 138 18.80 7.06 5.89
C GLY A 138 18.32 5.89 5.04
N VAL A 139 19.12 5.56 4.02
CA VAL A 139 18.79 4.58 2.98
C VAL A 139 18.64 3.18 3.55
N ALA A 140 19.61 2.70 4.34
CA ALA A 140 19.62 1.34 4.85
C ALA A 140 18.38 1.04 5.72
N VAL A 141 18.04 1.94 6.64
CA VAL A 141 16.88 1.80 7.53
C VAL A 141 15.57 1.82 6.73
N THR A 142 15.46 2.70 5.74
CA THR A 142 14.26 2.81 4.91
C THR A 142 14.05 1.60 4.02
N VAL A 143 15.11 1.08 3.38
CA VAL A 143 15.03 -0.14 2.57
C VAL A 143 14.63 -1.33 3.45
N ALA A 144 15.23 -1.46 4.64
CA ALA A 144 14.83 -2.50 5.58
C ALA A 144 13.37 -2.36 6.02
N SER A 145 12.89 -1.15 6.30
CA SER A 145 11.49 -0.93 6.70
C SER A 145 10.51 -1.27 5.57
N VAL A 146 10.81 -0.89 4.32
CA VAL A 146 10.01 -1.28 3.15
C VAL A 146 9.91 -2.80 3.04
N LEU A 147 11.03 -3.52 3.15
CA LEU A 147 11.06 -4.97 3.07
C LEU A 147 10.27 -5.63 4.22
N ILE A 148 10.38 -5.12 5.44
CA ILE A 148 9.61 -5.62 6.59
C ILE A 148 8.12 -5.39 6.39
N VAL A 149 7.72 -4.17 5.99
CA VAL A 149 6.29 -3.86 5.75
C VAL A 149 5.74 -4.73 4.64
N PHE A 150 6.45 -4.91 3.52
CA PHE A 150 5.97 -5.75 2.42
C PHE A 150 6.01 -7.24 2.73
N PHE A 151 6.88 -7.69 3.64
CA PHE A 151 6.78 -9.03 4.20
C PHE A 151 5.48 -9.21 5.00
N ILE A 152 5.09 -8.21 5.79
CA ILE A 152 3.81 -8.21 6.52
C ILE A 152 2.64 -8.16 5.53
N VAL A 153 2.69 -7.31 4.50
CA VAL A 153 1.67 -7.25 3.42
C VAL A 153 1.52 -8.64 2.79
N TRP A 154 2.62 -9.27 2.39
CA TRP A 154 2.59 -10.62 1.82
C TRP A 154 1.95 -11.64 2.75
N LEU A 155 2.28 -11.59 4.05
CA LEU A 155 1.67 -12.46 5.05
C LEU A 155 0.17 -12.22 5.16
N THR A 156 -0.25 -10.96 5.27
CA THR A 156 -1.67 -10.57 5.32
C THR A 156 -2.44 -11.05 4.08
N LEU A 157 -1.90 -10.84 2.89
CA LEU A 157 -2.51 -11.28 1.64
C LEU A 157 -2.55 -12.81 1.51
N ARG A 158 -1.53 -13.52 2.01
CA ARG A 158 -1.49 -14.98 2.01
C ARG A 158 -2.56 -15.59 2.92
N PHE A 159 -2.84 -14.97 4.06
CA PHE A 159 -3.81 -15.43 5.05
C PHE A 159 -5.14 -14.64 4.97
N ILE A 160 -5.40 -13.95 3.86
CA ILE A 160 -6.54 -13.03 3.73
C ILE A 160 -7.89 -13.69 4.02
N ASP A 161 -8.12 -14.92 3.56
CA ASP A 161 -9.38 -15.63 3.80
C ASP A 161 -9.57 -15.97 5.27
N GLN A 162 -8.49 -16.37 5.95
CA GLN A 162 -8.56 -16.73 7.37
C GLN A 162 -8.78 -15.49 8.22
N ILE A 163 -8.05 -14.41 7.93
CA ILE A 163 -8.21 -13.12 8.62
C ILE A 163 -9.62 -12.56 8.38
N HIS A 164 -10.10 -12.64 7.13
CA HIS A 164 -11.46 -12.21 6.77
C HIS A 164 -12.52 -13.10 7.42
N SER A 165 -12.31 -14.41 7.52
CA SER A 165 -13.24 -15.33 8.20
C SER A 165 -13.30 -15.09 9.71
N LEU A 166 -12.21 -14.62 10.33
CA LEU A 166 -12.15 -14.24 11.74
C LEU A 166 -13.02 -13.02 12.05
N LEU A 167 -13.20 -12.11 11.07
CA LEU A 167 -14.14 -10.99 11.16
C LEU A 167 -15.61 -11.45 11.14
N GLY A 168 -15.88 -12.67 10.64
CA GLY A 168 -17.21 -13.26 10.56
C GLY A 168 -18.14 -12.57 9.55
N ARG A 169 -19.27 -13.20 9.22
CA ARG A 169 -20.26 -12.63 8.26
C ARG A 169 -20.77 -11.26 8.68
N SER A 170 -20.98 -11.05 9.99
CA SER A 170 -21.48 -9.78 10.52
C SER A 170 -20.42 -8.68 10.51
N GLY A 171 -19.16 -9.00 10.84
CA GLY A 171 -18.07 -8.03 10.81
C GLY A 171 -17.75 -7.58 9.39
N SER A 172 -17.70 -8.52 8.43
CA SER A 172 -17.49 -8.16 7.02
C SER A 172 -18.61 -7.29 6.45
N LEU A 173 -19.88 -7.54 6.79
CA LEU A 173 -21.01 -6.73 6.32
C LEU A 173 -21.04 -5.32 6.95
N ILE A 174 -20.66 -5.22 8.24
CA ILE A 174 -20.55 -3.94 8.94
C ILE A 174 -19.38 -3.15 8.36
N ILE A 175 -18.21 -3.77 8.20
CA ILE A 175 -17.02 -3.12 7.66
C ILE A 175 -17.25 -2.73 6.19
N SER A 176 -17.88 -3.58 5.36
CA SER A 176 -18.18 -3.22 3.97
C SER A 176 -19.14 -2.03 3.89
N ARG A 177 -20.14 -1.93 4.80
CA ARG A 177 -21.04 -0.77 4.87
C ARG A 177 -20.36 0.47 5.43
N VAL A 178 -19.52 0.33 6.44
CA VAL A 178 -18.78 1.44 7.04
C VAL A 178 -17.76 1.99 6.04
N MET A 179 -16.99 1.15 5.36
CA MET A 179 -16.05 1.56 4.30
C MET A 179 -16.75 2.11 3.06
N ALA A 180 -18.02 1.78 2.82
CA ALA A 180 -18.82 2.40 1.78
C ALA A 180 -19.42 3.77 2.19
N LEU A 181 -19.47 4.08 3.49
CA LEU A 181 -20.04 5.30 4.05
C LEU A 181 -18.98 6.37 4.40
N ILE A 182 -17.73 5.95 4.62
CA ILE A 182 -16.57 6.82 4.86
C ILE A 182 -15.87 7.09 3.54
#